data_AF-A0A820AA45-F1
#
_entry.id   AF-A0A820AA45-F1
#
_cell.length_a   1.000
_cell.length_b   1.000
_cell.length_c   1.000
_cell.angle_alpha   90.00
_cell.angle_beta   90.00
_cell.angle_gamma   90.00
#
_symmetry.space_group_name_H-M   'P 1'
#
loop_
_entity.id
_entity.type
_entity.pdbx_description
1 polymer ?
#
loop_
_entity_poly.entity_id
_entity_poly.type
_entity_poly.pdbx_seq_one_letter_code
_entity_poly.pdbx_strand_id
1 'polypeptide(L)'
;MSLEEFDYQTLLQKTENEELEELAVVYHQLGCHSINLNRAISFYKRSIEINLFYRPIDYELLSATYSNIGGLLKQRTDYDEALKYYRRALDIDLLIHYQYHYNDQQF
;
A
#
# COMPACT_ATOMS: atom_id res chain seq x y z
N MET A 1 -15.62 10.00 10.95
CA MET A 1 -16.28 9.51 9.74
C MET A 1 -17.17 10.61 9.21
N SER A 2 -16.70 11.33 8.19
CA SER A 2 -17.49 12.36 7.49
C SER A 2 -18.43 11.69 6.47
N LEU A 3 -19.46 12.40 6.00
CA LEU A 3 -20.39 11.92 4.96
C LEU A 3 -19.62 11.44 3.71
N GLU A 4 -18.55 12.16 3.34
CA GLU A 4 -17.67 11.83 2.21
C GLU A 4 -16.91 10.51 2.39
N GLU A 5 -16.51 10.19 3.63
CA GLU A 5 -15.76 8.95 3.95
C GLU A 5 -16.69 7.72 3.90
N PHE A 6 -17.95 7.89 4.30
CA PHE A 6 -18.98 6.85 4.20
C PHE A 6 -19.33 6.52 2.74
N ASP A 7 -19.48 7.56 1.91
CA ASP A 7 -19.75 7.39 0.47
C ASP A 7 -18.58 6.70 -0.24
N TYR A 8 -17.34 7.03 0.14
CA TYR A 8 -16.15 6.40 -0.43
C TYR A 8 -16.06 4.90 -0.10
N GLN A 9 -16.27 4.51 1.17
CA GLN A 9 -16.25 3.10 1.56
C GLN A 9 -17.39 2.30 0.92
N THR A 10 -18.57 2.91 0.79
CA THR A 10 -19.71 2.30 0.08
C THR A 10 -19.43 2.12 -1.40
N LEU A 11 -18.69 3.05 -2.03
CA LEU A 11 -18.26 2.91 -3.42
C LEU A 11 -17.31 1.72 -3.58
N LEU A 12 -16.28 1.61 -2.72
CA LEU A 12 -15.34 0.49 -2.77
C LEU A 12 -16.06 -0.87 -2.67
N GLN A 13 -17.09 -0.98 -1.83
CA GLN A 13 -17.87 -2.23 -1.70
C GLN A 13 -18.65 -2.64 -2.96
N LYS A 14 -18.94 -1.69 -3.85
CA LYS A 14 -19.71 -1.92 -5.08
C LYS A 14 -18.83 -2.12 -6.31
N THR A 15 -17.54 -1.80 -6.20
CA THR A 15 -16.55 -1.94 -7.27
C THR A 15 -16.05 -3.38 -7.32
N GLU A 16 -15.77 -3.89 -8.52
CA GLU A 16 -15.24 -5.24 -8.69
C GLU A 16 -13.77 -5.32 -8.22
N ASN A 17 -13.34 -6.48 -7.72
CA ASN A 17 -11.98 -6.63 -7.17
C ASN A 17 -10.88 -6.34 -8.21
N GLU A 18 -11.09 -6.72 -9.47
CA GLU A 18 -10.13 -6.49 -10.56
C GLU A 18 -9.94 -4.99 -10.81
N GLU A 19 -11.03 -4.22 -10.85
CA GLU A 19 -10.96 -2.76 -10.99
C GLU A 19 -10.28 -2.10 -9.78
N LEU A 20 -10.50 -2.64 -8.57
CA LEU A 20 -9.84 -2.16 -7.35
C LEU A 20 -8.34 -2.46 -7.35
N GLU A 21 -7.94 -3.63 -7.85
CA GLU A 21 -6.54 -4.01 -8.04
C GLU A 21 -5.83 -3.03 -8.99
N GLU A 22 -6.39 -2.82 -10.18
CA GLU A 22 -5.85 -1.86 -11.14
C GLU A 22 -5.77 -0.44 -10.54
N LEU A 23 -6.80 -0.02 -9.80
CA LEU A 23 -6.84 1.29 -9.18
C LEU A 23 -5.75 1.46 -8.10
N ALA A 24 -5.50 0.43 -7.30
CA ALA A 24 -4.41 0.44 -6.31
C ALA A 24 -3.05 0.60 -6.99
N VAL A 25 -2.82 -0.11 -8.09
CA VAL A 25 -1.59 0.01 -8.91
C VAL A 25 -1.47 1.43 -9.47
N VAL A 26 -2.54 1.99 -10.04
CA VAL A 26 -2.52 3.36 -10.59
C VAL A 26 -2.16 4.38 -9.52
N TYR A 27 -2.74 4.29 -8.31
CA TYR A 27 -2.38 5.20 -7.22
C TYR A 27 -0.92 5.04 -6.78
N HIS A 28 -0.39 3.82 -6.74
CA HIS A 28 1.03 3.60 -6.48
C HIS A 28 1.89 4.31 -7.54
N GLN A 29 1.58 4.12 -8.82
CA GLN A 29 2.32 4.73 -9.91
C GLN A 29 2.24 6.26 -9.87
N LEU A 30 1.07 6.84 -9.56
CA LEU A 30 0.92 8.28 -9.37
C LEU A 30 1.79 8.80 -8.21
N GLY A 31 1.95 8.01 -7.14
CA GLY A 31 2.89 8.30 -6.07
C GLY A 31 4.33 8.38 -6.55
N CYS A 32 4.78 7.38 -7.32
CA CYS A 32 6.14 7.30 -7.86
C CYS A 32 6.49 8.47 -8.78
N HIS A 33 5.53 8.93 -9.60
CA HIS A 33 5.75 10.01 -10.57
C HIS A 33 5.47 11.41 -9.98
N SER A 34 5.06 11.51 -8.71
CA SER A 34 4.72 12.81 -8.14
C SER A 34 5.97 13.58 -7.72
N ILE A 35 6.15 14.77 -8.29
CA ILE A 35 7.22 15.71 -7.90
C ILE A 35 6.97 16.26 -6.48
N ASN A 36 5.71 16.35 -6.06
CA ASN A 36 5.36 16.90 -4.76
C ASN A 36 5.27 15.78 -3.71
N LEU A 37 6.16 15.81 -2.73
CA LEU A 37 6.24 14.80 -1.68
C LEU A 37 4.93 14.59 -0.88
N ASN A 38 4.14 15.65 -0.63
CA ASN A 38 2.86 15.50 0.09
C ASN A 38 1.85 14.75 -0.76
N ARG A 39 1.81 15.10 -2.06
CA ARG A 39 0.92 14.46 -3.01
C ARG A 39 1.31 13.00 -3.24
N ALA A 40 2.61 12.71 -3.34
CA ALA A 40 3.13 11.35 -3.43
C ALA A 40 2.64 10.48 -2.26
N ILE A 41 2.82 10.96 -1.02
CA ILE A 41 2.35 10.27 0.20
C ILE A 41 0.83 10.08 0.17
N SER A 42 0.06 11.07 -0.28
CA SER A 42 -1.41 10.95 -0.37
C SER A 42 -1.84 9.86 -1.36
N PHE A 43 -1.16 9.74 -2.50
CA PHE A 43 -1.45 8.71 -3.48
C PHE A 43 -1.08 7.32 -2.96
N TYR A 44 0.09 7.18 -2.33
CA TYR A 44 0.47 5.91 -1.70
C TYR A 44 -0.49 5.48 -0.59
N LYS A 45 -1.01 6.41 0.22
CA LYS A 45 -2.04 6.10 1.22
C LYS A 45 -3.33 5.56 0.60
N ARG A 46 -3.77 6.12 -0.53
CA ARG A 46 -4.95 5.60 -1.26
C ARG A 46 -4.68 4.22 -1.86
N SER A 47 -3.48 3.99 -2.39
CA SER A 47 -3.07 2.66 -2.87
C SER A 47 -3.12 1.61 -1.75
N ILE A 48 -2.59 1.93 -0.56
CA ILE A 48 -2.65 1.06 0.63
C ILE A 48 -4.11 0.77 1.03
N GLU A 49 -4.94 1.80 1.10
CA GLU A 49 -6.35 1.66 1.50
C GLU A 49 -7.11 0.71 0.57
N ILE A 50 -6.95 0.88 -0.74
CA ILE A 50 -7.63 0.06 -1.75
C ILE A 50 -7.08 -1.37 -1.74
N ASN A 51 -5.75 -1.54 -1.67
CA ASN A 51 -5.13 -2.86 -1.60
C ASN A 51 -5.62 -3.68 -0.39
N LEU A 52 -5.74 -3.04 0.78
CA LEU A 52 -6.28 -3.68 1.97
C LEU A 52 -7.79 -4.00 1.88
N PHE A 53 -8.50 -3.39 0.93
CA PHE A 53 -9.93 -3.55 0.75
C PHE A 53 -10.27 -4.80 -0.10
N TYR A 54 -9.61 -5.01 -1.24
CA TYR A 54 -9.92 -6.14 -2.13
C TYR A 54 -9.23 -7.45 -1.71
N ARG A 55 -9.65 -8.56 -2.31
CA ARG A 55 -9.04 -9.89 -2.08
C ARG A 55 -8.78 -10.62 -3.40
N PRO A 56 -7.64 -11.34 -3.53
CA PRO A 56 -6.55 -11.46 -2.54
C PRO A 56 -5.78 -10.14 -2.34
N ILE A 57 -5.16 -9.96 -1.17
CA ILE A 57 -4.27 -8.80 -0.91
C ILE A 57 -3.02 -8.97 -1.76
N ASP A 58 -2.61 -7.91 -2.46
CA ASP A 58 -1.33 -7.85 -3.16
C ASP A 58 -0.26 -7.39 -2.15
N TYR A 59 0.40 -8.35 -1.51
CA TYR A 59 1.37 -8.09 -0.44
C TYR A 59 2.63 -7.42 -0.98
N GLU A 60 3.04 -7.75 -2.21
CA GLU A 60 4.19 -7.17 -2.90
C GLU A 60 3.98 -5.67 -3.14
N LEU A 61 2.84 -5.28 -3.72
CA LEU A 61 2.48 -3.88 -3.91
C LEU A 61 2.35 -3.15 -2.57
N LEU A 62 1.76 -3.80 -1.57
CA LEU A 62 1.59 -3.21 -0.24
C LEU A 62 2.93 -2.92 0.43
N SER A 63 3.87 -3.87 0.40
CA SER A 63 5.23 -3.70 0.92
C SER A 63 5.99 -2.59 0.20
N ALA A 64 6.00 -2.62 -1.14
CA ALA A 64 6.65 -1.60 -1.95
C ALA A 64 6.10 -0.20 -1.65
N THR A 65 4.77 -0.08 -1.48
CA THR A 65 4.12 1.19 -1.17
C THR A 65 4.50 1.73 0.21
N TYR A 66 4.55 0.86 1.24
CA TYR A 66 5.03 1.25 2.56
C TYR A 66 6.50 1.71 2.54
N SER A 67 7.37 0.97 1.85
CA SER A 67 8.78 1.32 1.68
C SER A 67 8.97 2.67 0.99
N ASN A 68 8.17 2.96 -0.03
CA ASN A 68 8.22 4.24 -0.74
C ASN A 68 7.81 5.41 0.16
N ILE A 69 6.77 5.27 0.97
CA ILE A 69 6.41 6.30 1.97
C ILE A 69 7.55 6.50 2.98
N GLY A 70 8.16 5.42 3.47
CA GLY A 70 9.33 5.50 4.36
C GLY A 70 10.48 6.28 3.72
N GLY A 71 10.73 6.06 2.43
CA GLY A 71 11.70 6.81 1.63
C GLY A 71 11.43 8.30 1.58
N LEU A 72 10.18 8.70 1.32
CA LEU A 72 9.80 10.11 1.26
C LEU A 72 9.85 10.79 2.62
N LEU A 73 9.45 10.11 3.69
CA LEU A 73 9.56 10.64 5.06
C LEU A 73 11.01 10.81 5.47
N LYS A 74 11.90 9.88 5.10
CA LYS A 74 13.35 10.02 5.29
C LYS A 74 13.90 11.25 4.56
N GLN A 75 13.44 11.51 3.33
CA GLN A 75 13.83 12.72 2.57
C GLN A 75 13.38 14.01 3.27
N ARG A 76 12.30 13.95 4.06
CA ARG A 76 11.80 15.06 4.89
C ARG A 76 12.44 15.14 6.27
N THR A 77 13.42 14.29 6.57
CA THR A 77 14.03 14.15 7.90
C THR A 77 13.06 13.68 8.99
N ASP A 78 11.89 13.15 8.61
CA ASP A 78 10.88 12.58 9.51
C ASP A 78 11.24 11.12 9.84
N TYR A 79 12.39 10.92 10.47
CA TYR A 79 13.00 9.58 10.63
C TYR A 79 12.16 8.61 11.47
N ASP A 80 11.51 9.10 12.53
CA ASP A 80 10.69 8.24 13.40
C ASP A 80 9.48 7.68 12.66
N GLU A 81 8.82 8.49 11.83
CA GLU A 81 7.73 8.02 10.98
C GLU A 81 8.26 7.13 9.86
N ALA A 82 9.38 7.50 9.22
CA ALA A 82 9.99 6.67 8.18
C ALA A 82 10.27 5.24 8.69
N LEU A 83 10.80 5.10 9.91
CA LEU A 83 11.06 3.80 10.54
C LEU A 83 9.79 2.97 10.72
N LYS A 84 8.65 3.58 11.07
CA LYS A 84 7.37 2.86 11.20
C LYS A 84 6.93 2.28 9.86
N TYR A 85 7.04 3.07 8.78
CA TYR A 85 6.68 2.63 7.44
C TYR A 85 7.61 1.52 6.92
N TYR A 86 8.93 1.67 7.13
CA TYR A 86 9.88 0.62 6.77
C TYR A 86 9.67 -0.68 7.54
N ARG A 87 9.32 -0.62 8.84
CA ARG A 87 8.99 -1.83 9.62
C ARG A 87 7.77 -2.55 9.07
N ARG A 88 6.72 -1.82 8.67
CA ARG A 88 5.53 -2.43 8.03
C ARG A 88 5.88 -3.14 6.74
N ALA A 89 6.72 -2.54 5.89
CA ALA A 89 7.19 -3.20 4.67
C ALA A 89 7.98 -4.48 5.00
N LEU A 90 8.92 -4.40 5.95
CA LEU A 90 9.72 -5.56 6.38
C LEU A 90 8.85 -6.71 6.92
N ASP A 91 7.84 -6.40 7.74
CA ASP A 91 6.93 -7.40 8.29
C ASP A 91 6.16 -8.13 7.17
N ILE A 92 5.80 -7.43 6.10
CA ILE A 92 5.14 -8.00 4.92
C ILE A 92 6.12 -8.83 4.10
N ASP A 93 7.33 -8.33 3.84
CA ASP A 93 8.35 -9.09 3.10
C ASP A 93 8.70 -10.41 3.80
N LEU A 94 8.77 -10.40 5.13
CA LEU A 94 8.93 -11.60 5.93
C LEU A 94 7.75 -12.56 5.78
N LEU A 95 6.52 -12.05 5.82
CA LEU A 95 5.31 -12.87 5.59
C LEU A 95 5.35 -13.56 4.22
N ILE A 96 5.66 -12.82 3.16
CA ILE A 96 5.79 -13.33 1.79
C ILE A 96 6.84 -14.43 1.74
N HIS A 97 8.04 -14.18 2.28
CA HIS A 97 9.13 -15.15 2.33
C HIS A 97 8.74 -16.43 3.08
N TYR A 98 8.09 -16.32 4.25
CA TYR A 98 7.62 -17.50 4.98
C TYR A 98 6.57 -18.30 4.21
N GLN A 99 5.66 -17.63 3.49
CA GLN A 99 4.65 -18.32 2.66
C GLN A 99 5.30 -19.08 1.51
N TYR A 100 6.25 -18.47 0.78
CA TYR A 100 6.98 -19.16 -0.29
C TYR A 100 7.76 -20.38 0.23
N HIS A 101 8.54 -20.22 1.29
CA HIS A 101 9.33 -21.33 1.84
C HIS A 101 8.48 -22.44 2.48
N TYR A 102 7.30 -22.13 3.00
CA TYR A 102 6.37 -23.15 3.49
C TYR A 102 5.75 -23.96 2.33
N ASN A 103 5.42 -23.30 1.21
CA ASN A 103 4.81 -23.96 0.05
C ASN A 103 5.82 -24.82 -0.73
N ASP A 104 7.10 -24.45 -0.76
CA ASP A 104 8.16 -25.21 -1.44
C ASP A 104 8.57 -26.51 -0.72
N GLN A 105 8.25 -26.65 0.58
CA GLN A 105 8.61 -27.82 1.40
C GLN A 105 7.53 -28.93 1.40
N GLN A 106 6.43 -28.77 0.67
CA GLN A 106 5.32 -29.73 0.63
C GLN A 106 5.29 -30.64 -0.62
N PHE A 107 6.38 -30.69 -1.40
CA PHE A 107 6.52 -31.57 -2.56
C PHE A 107 7.66 -32.57 -2.42
#